data_AF-A0A2C5Y4L9-F1
#
_entry.id   AF-A0A2C5Y4L9-F1
#
_cell.length_a   1.000
_cell.length_b   1.000
_cell.length_c   1.000
_cell.angle_alpha   90.00
_cell.angle_beta   90.00
_cell.angle_gamma   90.00
#
_symmetry.space_group_name_H-M   'P 1'
#
loop_
_entity.id
_entity.type
_entity.pdbx_description
1 polymer ?
#
loop_
_entity_poly.entity_id
_entity_poly.type
_entity_poly.pdbx_seq_one_letter_code
_entity_poly.pdbx_strand_id
1 'polypeptide(L)'
;MSPQLSSGRFSSSPSHEILTCTIKQPLFSYAHLELLSESGTPPPLDNLQVKAYCSAALRQFLGLSGAAVSIDILAIHGAECWIRVPYDCLGSFAAALTAWRGTLEDGSQCVLRVKRCSNWLGTMVGAEGQERLWHS
;
A
#
# COMPACT_ATOMS: atom_id res chain seq x y z
N MET A 1 -20.46 35.90 58.18
CA MET A 1 -19.50 34.79 58.36
C MET A 1 -19.88 33.70 57.37
N SER A 2 -19.11 33.57 56.28
CA SER A 2 -19.39 32.65 55.17
C SER A 2 -18.84 31.25 55.47
N PRO A 3 -19.52 30.16 55.09
CA PRO A 3 -19.02 28.80 55.33
C PRO A 3 -17.92 28.44 54.33
N GLN A 4 -16.84 27.83 54.83
CA GLN A 4 -15.73 27.29 54.05
C GLN A 4 -16.11 25.91 53.50
N LEU A 5 -16.08 25.75 52.17
CA LEU A 5 -16.23 24.45 51.50
C LEU A 5 -14.93 23.65 51.68
N SER A 6 -15.01 22.53 52.41
CA SER A 6 -13.89 21.59 52.52
C SER A 6 -13.64 20.92 51.16
N SER A 7 -12.53 21.25 50.54
CA SER A 7 -12.08 20.66 49.28
C SER A 7 -11.72 19.18 49.50
N GLY A 8 -12.59 18.28 49.04
CA GLY A 8 -12.29 16.85 49.00
C GLY A 8 -11.24 16.56 47.93
N ARG A 9 -10.08 16.02 48.34
CA ARG A 9 -9.11 15.46 47.39
C ARG A 9 -9.67 14.16 46.83
N PHE A 10 -10.05 14.15 45.56
CA PHE A 10 -10.17 12.92 44.81
C PHE A 10 -8.75 12.39 44.54
N SER A 11 -8.34 11.31 45.21
CA SER A 11 -7.11 10.62 44.83
C SER A 11 -7.38 9.83 43.55
N SER A 12 -6.68 10.17 42.47
CA SER A 12 -6.61 9.36 41.26
C SER A 12 -5.94 8.02 41.59
N SER A 13 -6.70 6.92 41.52
CA SER A 13 -6.13 5.57 41.59
C SER A 13 -5.07 5.38 40.49
N PRO A 14 -3.98 4.65 40.73
CA PRO A 14 -2.97 4.40 39.71
C PRO A 14 -3.60 3.57 38.58
N SER A 15 -3.51 4.08 37.35
CA SER A 15 -3.87 3.33 36.14
C SER A 15 -2.92 2.15 35.99
N HIS A 16 -3.43 0.92 36.05
CA HIS A 16 -2.64 -0.29 35.79
C HIS A 16 -2.65 -0.58 34.29
N GLU A 17 -1.46 -0.66 33.69
CA GLU A 17 -1.29 -1.08 32.29
C GLU A 17 -1.58 -2.59 32.18
N ILE A 18 -2.69 -2.93 31.53
CA ILE A 18 -3.19 -4.32 31.44
C ILE A 18 -2.44 -5.12 30.36
N LEU A 19 -1.99 -4.45 29.29
CA LEU A 19 -1.30 -5.10 28.18
C LEU A 19 -0.48 -4.08 27.37
N THR A 20 0.82 -4.32 27.28
CA THR A 20 1.72 -3.64 26.34
C THR A 20 1.93 -4.56 25.14
N CYS A 21 1.59 -4.10 23.94
CA CYS A 21 1.89 -4.81 22.70
C CYS A 21 2.66 -3.88 21.75
N THR A 22 3.89 -4.25 21.41
CA THR A 22 4.68 -3.54 20.41
C THR A 22 4.59 -4.27 19.07
N ILE A 23 4.06 -3.58 18.06
CA ILE A 23 4.04 -4.09 16.70
C ILE A 23 5.47 -4.05 16.16
N LYS A 24 6.01 -5.23 15.82
CA LYS A 24 7.34 -5.36 15.21
C LYS A 24 7.33 -4.87 13.77
N GLN A 25 8.49 -4.42 13.28
CA GLN A 25 8.66 -4.10 11.87
C GLN A 25 8.36 -5.34 11.01
N PRO A 26 7.43 -5.25 10.04
CA PRO A 26 7.13 -6.37 9.17
C PRO A 26 8.26 -6.58 8.16
N LEU A 27 8.39 -7.81 7.66
CA LEU A 27 9.39 -8.15 6.63
C LEU A 27 9.04 -7.56 5.26
N PHE A 28 7.74 -7.43 4.99
CA PHE A 28 7.20 -7.04 3.71
C PHE A 28 6.18 -5.92 3.85
N SER A 29 6.06 -5.16 2.77
CA SER A 29 4.97 -4.23 2.54
C SER A 29 4.25 -4.59 1.24
N TYR A 30 3.01 -4.13 1.13
CA TYR A 30 2.06 -4.56 0.11
C TYR A 30 1.62 -3.37 -0.73
N ALA A 31 1.45 -3.58 -2.02
CA ALA A 31 0.91 -2.60 -2.94
C ALA A 31 -0.21 -3.23 -3.77
N HIS A 32 -1.27 -2.45 -3.97
CA HIS A 32 -2.34 -2.75 -4.91
C HIS A 32 -2.19 -1.80 -6.09
N LEU A 33 -1.99 -2.38 -7.27
CA LEU A 33 -1.74 -1.69 -8.52
C LEU A 33 -2.87 -1.93 -9.51
N GLU A 34 -3.00 -1.02 -10.46
CA GLU A 34 -3.96 -1.09 -11.55
C GLU A 34 -3.31 -0.62 -12.84
N LEU A 35 -3.54 -1.37 -13.91
CA LEU A 35 -3.17 -0.98 -15.26
C LEU A 35 -4.21 -0.02 -15.80
N LEU A 36 -3.77 1.14 -16.27
CA LEU A 36 -4.59 2.09 -17.00
C LEU A 36 -4.16 2.09 -18.46
N SER A 37 -5.13 2.23 -19.37
CA SER A 37 -4.88 2.34 -20.80
C SER A 37 -5.58 3.56 -21.38
N GLU A 38 -4.91 4.31 -22.24
CA GLU A 38 -5.49 5.48 -22.93
C GLU A 38 -6.68 5.12 -23.81
N SER A 39 -6.73 3.91 -24.38
CA SER A 39 -7.87 3.44 -25.18
C SER A 39 -9.11 3.07 -24.36
N GLY A 40 -9.09 3.32 -23.05
CA GLY A 40 -10.22 3.17 -22.14
C GLY A 40 -10.17 1.88 -21.33
N THR A 41 -10.44 0.73 -21.95
CA THR A 41 -10.42 -0.56 -21.23
C THR A 41 -9.05 -1.22 -21.33
N PRO A 42 -8.27 -1.27 -20.24
CA PRO A 42 -6.99 -1.95 -20.24
C PRO A 42 -7.17 -3.47 -20.42
N PRO A 43 -6.24 -4.15 -21.13
CA PRO A 43 -6.24 -5.59 -21.17
C PRO A 43 -5.98 -6.18 -19.78
N PRO A 44 -6.38 -7.44 -19.53
CA PRO A 44 -6.07 -8.11 -18.28
C PRO A 44 -4.54 -8.26 -18.14
N LEU A 45 -4.05 -7.99 -16.93
CA LEU A 45 -2.65 -8.19 -16.59
C LEU A 45 -2.32 -9.69 -16.54
N ASP A 46 -1.11 -10.02 -16.95
CA ASP A 46 -0.49 -11.31 -16.64
C ASP A 46 0.74 -11.14 -15.74
N ASN A 47 1.25 -12.27 -15.22
CA ASN A 47 2.40 -12.26 -14.32
C ASN A 47 3.68 -11.71 -14.98
N LEU A 48 3.83 -11.92 -16.29
CA LEU A 48 5.02 -11.49 -17.03
C LEU A 48 5.01 -9.97 -17.22
N GLN A 49 3.88 -9.40 -17.62
CA GLN A 49 3.66 -7.96 -17.74
C GLN A 49 3.86 -7.26 -16.40
N VAL A 50 3.27 -7.76 -15.31
CA VAL A 50 3.46 -7.18 -13.97
C VAL A 50 4.95 -7.13 -13.59
N LYS A 51 5.68 -8.25 -13.78
CA LYS A 51 7.13 -8.30 -13.54
C LYS A 51 7.88 -7.32 -14.44
N ALA A 52 7.58 -7.29 -15.73
CA ALA A 52 8.26 -6.44 -16.70
C ALA A 52 8.06 -4.95 -16.39
N TYR A 53 6.82 -4.54 -16.14
CA TYR A 53 6.47 -3.14 -15.85
C TYR A 53 7.06 -2.67 -14.53
N CYS A 54 6.95 -3.46 -13.46
CA CYS A 54 7.55 -3.11 -12.18
C CYS A 54 9.08 -3.02 -12.27
N SER A 55 9.71 -3.98 -12.97
CA SER A 55 11.18 -3.97 -13.16
C SER A 55 11.63 -2.78 -14.01
N ALA A 56 10.89 -2.43 -15.05
CA ALA A 56 11.17 -1.27 -15.90
C ALA A 56 11.05 0.04 -15.09
N ALA A 57 9.98 0.19 -14.31
CA ALA A 57 9.76 1.35 -13.44
C ALA A 57 10.89 1.53 -12.41
N LEU A 58 11.20 0.45 -11.68
CA LEU A 58 12.27 0.46 -10.69
C LEU A 58 13.64 0.72 -11.29
N ARG A 59 13.95 0.12 -12.45
CA ARG A 59 15.21 0.35 -13.14
C ARG A 59 15.32 1.77 -13.68
N GLN A 60 14.22 2.35 -14.18
CA GLN A 60 14.19 3.75 -14.62
C GLN A 60 14.47 4.71 -13.46
N PHE A 61 13.92 4.43 -12.28
CA PHE A 61 13.99 5.34 -11.12
C PHE A 61 15.26 5.16 -10.27
N LEU A 62 15.71 3.92 -10.06
CA LEU A 62 16.80 3.56 -9.14
C LEU A 62 18.00 2.90 -9.84
N GLY A 63 17.97 2.74 -11.16
CA GLY A 63 19.02 2.07 -11.92
C GLY A 63 19.15 0.57 -11.61
N LEU A 64 20.38 0.07 -11.57
CA LEU A 64 20.66 -1.35 -11.31
C LEU A 64 20.17 -1.80 -9.92
N SER A 65 20.22 -0.94 -8.92
CA SER A 65 19.72 -1.24 -7.57
C SER A 65 18.21 -1.49 -7.56
N GLY A 66 17.46 -0.74 -8.37
CA GLY A 66 16.01 -0.97 -8.53
C GLY A 66 15.69 -2.33 -9.15
N ALA A 67 16.49 -2.74 -10.13
CA ALA A 67 16.31 -4.05 -10.78
C ALA A 67 16.57 -5.24 -9.85
N ALA A 68 17.26 -5.02 -8.72
CA ALA A 68 17.52 -6.04 -7.71
C ALA A 68 16.43 -6.14 -6.63
N VAL A 69 15.44 -5.23 -6.61
CA VAL A 69 14.34 -5.27 -5.64
C VAL A 69 13.49 -6.52 -5.90
N SER A 70 13.39 -7.38 -4.90
CA SER A 70 12.54 -8.58 -4.96
C SER A 70 11.07 -8.18 -4.91
N ILE A 71 10.31 -8.55 -5.95
CA ILE A 71 8.86 -8.34 -6.01
C ILE A 71 8.20 -9.71 -6.10
N ASP A 72 7.22 -9.99 -5.25
CA ASP A 72 6.38 -11.17 -5.38
C ASP A 72 4.95 -10.78 -5.72
N ILE A 73 4.37 -11.48 -6.70
CA ILE A 73 2.98 -11.30 -7.11
C ILE A 73 2.12 -12.21 -6.24
N LEU A 74 1.13 -11.62 -5.57
CA LEU A 74 0.23 -12.32 -4.66
C LEU A 74 -1.07 -12.71 -5.35
N ALA A 75 -1.62 -11.79 -6.16
CA ALA A 75 -2.86 -12.00 -6.88
C ALA A 75 -2.93 -11.08 -8.12
N ILE A 76 -3.65 -11.52 -9.13
CA ILE A 76 -4.00 -10.73 -10.31
C ILE A 76 -5.49 -10.95 -10.58
N HIS A 77 -6.23 -9.85 -10.76
CA HIS A 77 -7.65 -9.85 -11.08
C HIS A 77 -7.93 -8.80 -12.16
N GLY A 78 -8.10 -9.25 -13.40
CA GLY A 78 -8.29 -8.33 -14.53
C GLY A 78 -7.08 -7.41 -14.71
N ALA A 79 -7.31 -6.10 -14.67
CA ALA A 79 -6.26 -5.08 -14.76
C ALA A 79 -5.63 -4.71 -13.39
N GLU A 80 -6.02 -5.38 -12.31
CA GLU A 80 -5.54 -5.10 -10.95
C GLU A 80 -4.61 -6.20 -10.46
N CYS A 81 -3.57 -5.83 -9.72
CA CYS A 81 -2.65 -6.78 -9.11
C CYS A 81 -2.19 -6.39 -7.71
N TRP A 82 -1.93 -7.40 -6.89
CA TRP A 82 -1.43 -7.27 -5.53
C TRP A 82 -0.04 -7.87 -5.48
N ILE A 83 0.87 -7.10 -4.91
CA ILE A 83 2.27 -7.50 -4.80
C ILE A 83 2.76 -7.25 -3.38
N ARG A 84 3.87 -7.91 -3.05
CA ARG A 84 4.70 -7.55 -1.90
C ARG A 84 6.12 -7.20 -2.32
N VAL A 85 6.73 -6.32 -1.53
CA VAL A 85 8.12 -5.89 -1.63
C VAL A 85 8.75 -5.90 -0.23
N PRO A 86 10.09 -5.94 -0.10
CA PRO A 86 10.76 -5.70 1.17
C PRO A 86 10.27 -4.40 1.81
N TYR A 87 10.10 -4.41 3.12
CA TYR A 87 9.54 -3.28 3.87
C TYR A 87 10.23 -1.94 3.54
N ASP A 88 11.56 -1.92 3.54
CA ASP A 88 12.35 -0.70 3.29
C ASP A 88 12.25 -0.20 1.84
N CYS A 89 11.72 -1.01 0.92
CA CYS A 89 11.60 -0.66 -0.49
C CYS A 89 10.25 -0.02 -0.84
N LEU A 90 9.24 -0.02 0.04
CA LEU A 90 7.88 0.42 -0.33
C LEU A 90 7.86 1.86 -0.86
N GLY A 91 8.56 2.78 -0.19
CA GLY A 91 8.58 4.19 -0.58
C GLY A 91 9.21 4.40 -1.96
N SER A 92 10.39 3.84 -2.18
CA SER A 92 11.07 3.91 -3.48
C SER A 92 10.31 3.17 -4.57
N PHE A 93 9.65 2.06 -4.23
CA PHE A 93 8.80 1.30 -5.14
C PHE A 93 7.60 2.13 -5.61
N ALA A 94 6.86 2.75 -4.68
CA ALA A 94 5.73 3.61 -5.02
C ALA A 94 6.16 4.81 -5.87
N ALA A 95 7.27 5.47 -5.49
CA ALA A 95 7.82 6.58 -6.26
C ALA A 95 8.23 6.15 -7.69
N ALA A 96 8.85 4.98 -7.83
CA ALA A 96 9.25 4.45 -9.13
C ALA A 96 8.05 4.21 -10.05
N LEU A 97 6.96 3.62 -9.53
CA LEU A 97 5.74 3.41 -10.31
C LEU A 97 5.07 4.72 -10.69
N THR A 98 4.96 5.68 -9.75
CA THR A 98 4.39 7.00 -10.04
C THR A 98 5.20 7.77 -11.09
N ALA A 99 6.52 7.61 -11.11
CA ALA A 99 7.40 8.25 -12.10
C ALA A 99 7.53 7.48 -13.41
N TRP A 100 6.98 6.27 -13.51
CA TRP A 100 7.10 5.44 -14.69
C TRP A 100 6.15 5.93 -15.79
N ARG A 101 6.68 6.08 -17.01
CA ARG A 101 5.93 6.62 -18.15
C ARG A 101 5.00 5.59 -18.80
N GLY A 102 5.00 4.35 -18.32
CA GLY A 102 4.26 3.27 -18.96
C GLY A 102 4.97 2.69 -20.18
N THR A 103 4.21 1.91 -20.94
CA THR A 103 4.61 1.31 -22.22
C THR A 103 3.61 1.68 -23.30
N LEU A 104 4.01 1.56 -24.56
CA LEU A 104 3.11 1.67 -25.70
C LEU A 104 2.79 0.25 -26.18
N GLU A 105 1.55 -0.19 -26.00
CA GLU A 105 1.03 -1.46 -26.53
C GLU A 105 -0.02 -1.16 -27.59
N ASP A 106 0.14 -1.70 -28.80
CA ASP A 106 -0.79 -1.51 -29.93
C ASP A 106 -1.17 -0.04 -30.21
N GLY A 107 -0.23 0.87 -30.00
CA GLY A 107 -0.42 2.32 -30.22
C GLY A 107 -1.17 3.05 -29.10
N SER A 108 -1.53 2.35 -28.02
CA SER A 108 -2.16 2.93 -26.82
C SER A 108 -1.19 2.93 -25.65
N GLN A 109 -1.09 4.05 -24.91
CA GLN A 109 -0.24 4.12 -23.74
C GLN A 109 -0.88 3.37 -22.58
N CYS A 110 -0.12 2.46 -21.96
CA CYS A 110 -0.50 1.70 -20.78
C CYS A 110 0.42 2.04 -19.62
N VAL A 111 -0.13 2.37 -18.45
CA VAL A 111 0.65 2.75 -17.25
C VAL A 111 0.14 2.03 -16.01
N LEU A 112 1.06 1.64 -15.11
CA LEU A 112 0.71 1.11 -13.80
C LEU A 112 0.51 2.24 -12.80
N ARG A 113 -0.64 2.25 -12.13
CA ARG A 113 -0.98 3.17 -11.05
C ARG A 113 -0.99 2.44 -9.71
N VAL A 114 -0.46 3.09 -8.67
CA VAL A 114 -0.64 2.64 -7.29
C VAL A 114 -2.02 3.06 -6.80
N LYS A 115 -2.93 2.11 -6.53
CA LYS A 115 -4.22 2.38 -5.90
C LYS A 115 -4.08 2.53 -4.38
N ARG A 116 -3.28 1.65 -3.76
CA ARG A 116 -3.08 1.63 -2.30
C ARG A 116 -1.76 0.96 -1.95
N CYS A 117 -1.22 1.30 -0.79
CA CYS A 117 -0.12 0.59 -0.16
C CYS A 117 -0.31 0.48 1.35
N SER A 118 0.26 -0.56 1.96
CA SER A 118 0.29 -0.75 3.41
C SER A 118 1.37 -1.72 3.82
N ASN A 119 1.85 -1.61 5.06
CA ASN A 119 2.77 -2.58 5.66
C ASN A 119 2.05 -3.87 6.10
N TRP A 120 0.71 -3.89 6.09
CA TRP A 120 -0.11 -5.00 6.54
C TRP A 120 -1.14 -5.39 5.48
N LEU A 121 -1.11 -6.65 5.03
CA LEU A 121 -2.02 -7.14 3.99
C LEU A 121 -3.50 -7.02 4.42
N GLY A 122 -3.81 -7.25 5.69
CA GLY A 122 -5.18 -7.17 6.21
C GLY A 122 -5.85 -5.81 6.01
N THR A 123 -5.08 -4.72 6.10
CA THR A 123 -5.64 -3.36 5.87
C THR A 123 -5.90 -3.09 4.39
N MET A 124 -5.22 -3.80 3.48
CA MET A 124 -5.43 -3.67 2.04
C MET A 124 -6.74 -4.31 1.61
N VAL A 125 -6.99 -5.54 2.09
CA VAL A 125 -8.16 -6.36 1.74
C VAL A 125 -9.43 -5.86 2.45
N GLY A 126 -9.32 -5.47 3.73
CA GLY A 126 -10.49 -5.01 4.50
C GLY A 126 -11.12 -3.72 3.98
N ALA A 127 -10.33 -2.83 3.39
CA ALA A 127 -10.81 -1.52 2.95
C ALA A 127 -11.68 -1.56 1.67
N GLU A 128 -11.59 -2.61 0.83
CA GLU A 128 -12.55 -2.79 -0.28
C GLU A 128 -13.97 -3.13 0.19
N GLY A 129 -14.08 -3.87 1.30
CA GLY A 129 -15.38 -4.13 1.95
C GLY A 129 -15.95 -2.89 2.63
N GLN A 130 -15.10 -1.96 3.08
CA GLN A 130 -15.52 -0.75 3.78
C GLN A 130 -16.18 0.29 2.86
N GLU A 131 -15.74 0.41 1.60
CA GLU A 131 -16.40 1.27 0.59
C GLU A 131 -17.88 0.90 0.42
N ARG A 132 -18.21 -0.39 0.49
CA ARG A 132 -19.60 -0.87 0.38
C ARG A 132 -20.48 -0.42 1.55
N LEU A 133 -19.92 -0.13 2.71
CA LEU A 133 -20.67 0.28 3.90
C LEU A 133 -21.30 1.67 3.75
N TRP A 134 -20.71 2.53 2.91
CA TRP A 134 -21.19 3.90 2.69
C TRP A 134 -22.19 4.00 1.54
N HIS A 135 -22.32 2.94 0.74
CA HIS A 135 -23.22 2.86 -0.41
C HIS A 135 -24.40 1.89 -0.18
N SER A 136 -24.57 1.41 1.05
CA SER A 136 -25.70 0.57 1.51
C SER A 136 -26.82 1.36 2.16
#